data_AF-A0A7X6L9U6-F1
#
_entry.id   AF-A0A7X6L9U6-F1
#
_cell.length_a   1.000
_cell.length_b   1.000
_cell.length_c   1.000
_cell.angle_alpha   90.00
_cell.angle_beta   90.00
_cell.angle_gamma   90.00
#
_symmetry.space_group_name_H-M   'P 1'
#
loop_
_entity.id
_entity.type
_entity.pdbx_description
1 polymer ?
#
loop_
_entity_poly.entity_id
_entity_poly.type
_entity_poly.pdbx_seq_one_letter_code
_entity_poly.pdbx_strand_id
1 'polypeptide(L)'
;MDTLKLDPAAMAAYTAIADAVSKQLASAATVASGAVDPDRLAADLGLVGAEFAARFSAAVSEHAEALSTAGQLVGAYGRVLRGYSENAQEVDAETAGAITRSGEALA
;
A
#
# COMPACT_ATOMS: atom_id res chain seq x y z
N MET A 1 -9.39 20.44 -20.34
CA MET A 1 -9.23 19.49 -19.22
C MET A 1 -9.43 20.31 -17.96
N ASP A 2 -10.46 20.01 -17.17
CA ASP A 2 -10.62 20.60 -15.85
C ASP A 2 -9.37 20.25 -15.04
N THR A 3 -8.63 21.27 -14.62
CA THR A 3 -7.54 21.11 -13.65
C THR A 3 -8.18 20.55 -12.39
N LEU A 4 -7.98 19.25 -12.14
CA LEU A 4 -8.37 18.57 -10.92
C LEU A 4 -7.79 19.39 -9.76
N LYS A 5 -8.63 20.16 -9.06
CA LYS A 5 -8.26 20.80 -7.80
C LYS A 5 -8.02 19.68 -6.80
N LEU A 6 -6.77 19.28 -6.66
CA LEU A 6 -6.33 18.31 -5.66
C LEU A 6 -6.45 18.98 -4.29
N ASP A 7 -7.47 18.59 -3.53
CA ASP A 7 -7.62 19.00 -2.14
C ASP A 7 -6.49 18.36 -1.30
N PRO A 8 -5.58 19.16 -0.69
CA PRO A 8 -4.48 18.64 0.11
C PRO A 8 -4.95 17.79 1.31
N ALA A 9 -6.10 18.11 1.90
CA ALA A 9 -6.65 17.34 3.01
C ALA A 9 -7.14 15.97 2.53
N ALA A 10 -7.78 15.92 1.36
CA ALA A 10 -8.19 14.67 0.73
C ALA A 10 -6.98 13.80 0.35
N MET A 11 -5.93 14.40 -0.22
CA MET A 11 -4.70 13.68 -0.58
C MET A 11 -3.97 13.11 0.64
N ALA A 12 -3.90 13.86 1.74
CA ALA A 12 -3.37 13.38 3.01
C ALA A 12 -4.19 12.19 3.54
N ALA A 13 -5.52 12.28 3.50
CA ALA A 13 -6.41 11.21 3.92
C ALA A 13 -6.23 9.95 3.07
N TYR A 14 -6.20 10.07 1.74
CA TYR A 14 -5.98 8.92 0.84
C TYR A 14 -4.61 8.28 1.02
N THR A 15 -3.57 9.09 1.25
CA THR A 15 -2.23 8.57 1.55
C THR A 15 -2.22 7.81 2.86
N ALA A 16 -2.84 8.33 3.92
CA ALA A 16 -2.94 7.66 5.21
C ALA A 16 -3.73 6.34 5.13
N ILE A 17 -4.82 6.33 4.37
CA ILE A 17 -5.61 5.12 4.12
C ILE A 17 -4.77 4.08 3.36
N ALA A 18 -4.06 4.48 2.31
CA ALA A 18 -3.20 3.59 1.54
C ALA A 18 -2.10 2.98 2.43
N ASP A 19 -1.45 3.78 3.27
CA ASP A 19 -0.44 3.30 4.21
C ASP A 19 -1.02 2.30 5.23
N ALA A 20 -2.22 2.59 5.77
CA ALA A 20 -2.90 1.71 6.71
C ALA A 20 -3.29 0.36 6.07
N VAL A 21 -3.91 0.41 4.88
CA VAL A 21 -4.34 -0.80 4.15
C VAL A 21 -3.12 -1.63 3.72
N SER A 22 -2.06 -0.99 3.22
CA SER A 22 -0.81 -1.69 2.86
C SER A 22 -0.23 -2.47 4.05
N LYS A 23 -0.19 -1.85 5.24
CA LYS A 23 0.27 -2.51 6.49
C LYS A 23 -0.66 -3.63 6.93
N GLN A 24 -1.97 -3.44 6.84
CA GLN A 24 -2.96 -4.48 7.17
C GLN A 24 -2.81 -5.70 6.26
N LEU A 25 -2.63 -5.49 4.96
CA LEU A 25 -2.42 -6.56 3.98
C LEU A 25 -1.10 -7.31 4.22
N ALA A 26 -0.01 -6.60 4.53
CA ALA A 26 1.27 -7.22 4.88
C ALA A 26 1.18 -8.05 6.18
N SER A 27 0.44 -7.54 7.18
CA SER A 27 0.17 -8.27 8.42
C SER A 27 -0.66 -9.53 8.15
N ALA A 28 -1.73 -9.41 7.37
CA ALA A 28 -2.58 -10.54 6.99
C ALA A 28 -1.80 -11.61 6.21
N ALA A 29 -0.91 -11.21 5.30
CA ALA A 29 -0.01 -12.12 4.60
C ALA A 29 0.89 -12.89 5.58
N THR A 30 1.49 -12.19 6.54
CA THR A 30 2.35 -12.81 7.57
C THR A 30 1.58 -13.83 8.41
N VAL A 31 0.36 -13.46 8.83
CA VAL A 31 -0.53 -14.36 9.59
C VAL A 31 -0.90 -15.58 8.75
N ALA A 32 -1.26 -15.40 7.48
CA ALA A 32 -1.62 -16.49 6.58
C ALA A 32 -0.45 -17.46 6.35
N SER A 33 0.76 -16.94 6.07
CA SER A 33 1.97 -17.78 5.92
C SER A 33 2.29 -18.62 7.16
N GLY A 34 1.98 -18.10 8.35
CA GLY A 34 2.22 -18.80 9.62
C GLY A 34 1.04 -19.62 10.13
N ALA A 35 -0.10 -19.62 9.44
CA ALA A 35 -1.32 -20.24 9.92
C ALA A 35 -1.32 -21.77 9.82
N VAL A 36 -0.46 -22.33 8.95
CA VAL A 36 -0.42 -23.76 8.66
C VAL A 36 1.00 -24.29 8.79
N ASP A 37 1.16 -25.32 9.61
CA ASP A 37 2.33 -26.18 9.64
C ASP A 37 2.04 -27.41 8.76
N PRO A 38 2.64 -27.52 7.56
CA PRO A 38 2.32 -28.58 6.61
C PRO A 38 2.73 -29.97 7.12
N ASP A 39 3.84 -30.07 7.84
CA ASP A 39 4.34 -31.35 8.35
C ASP A 39 3.44 -31.86 9.48
N ARG A 40 3.04 -30.96 10.39
CA ARG A 40 2.08 -31.28 11.44
C ARG A 40 0.71 -31.62 10.88
N LEU A 41 0.20 -30.86 9.91
CA LEU A 41 -1.09 -31.11 9.29
C LEU A 41 -1.11 -32.45 8.55
N ALA A 42 -0.02 -32.80 7.84
CA ALA A 42 0.11 -34.09 7.19
C ALA A 42 0.18 -35.25 8.21
N ALA A 43 0.88 -35.05 9.34
CA ALA A 43 0.94 -36.04 10.42
C ALA A 43 -0.44 -36.28 11.07
N ASP A 44 -1.21 -35.22 11.32
CA ASP A 44 -2.53 -35.29 11.96
C ASP A 44 -3.58 -35.94 11.04
N LEU A 45 -3.47 -35.75 9.72
CA LEU A 45 -4.40 -36.28 8.74
C LEU A 45 -4.02 -37.68 8.21
N GLY A 46 -2.78 -38.11 8.43
CA GLY A 46 -2.26 -39.40 7.98
C GLY A 46 -2.24 -39.59 6.46
N LEU A 47 -2.03 -40.83 6.03
CA LEU A 47 -1.78 -41.18 4.63
C LEU A 47 -2.91 -40.76 3.66
N VAL A 48 -4.16 -40.79 4.13
CA VAL A 48 -5.35 -40.46 3.33
C VAL A 48 -5.50 -38.94 3.13
N GLY A 49 -5.07 -38.13 4.10
CA GLY A 49 -5.20 -36.67 4.02
C GLY A 49 -3.91 -35.94 3.60
N ALA A 50 -2.84 -36.65 3.29
CA ALA A 50 -1.57 -36.06 2.84
C ALA A 50 -1.74 -35.18 1.59
N GLU A 51 -2.54 -35.62 0.61
CA GLU A 51 -2.79 -34.85 -0.60
C GLU A 51 -3.62 -33.59 -0.33
N PHE A 52 -4.58 -33.67 0.62
CA PHE A 52 -5.30 -32.50 1.10
C PHE A 52 -4.35 -31.52 1.81
N ALA A 53 -3.52 -32.01 2.74
CA ALA A 53 -2.58 -31.18 3.48
C ALA A 53 -1.64 -30.41 2.55
N ALA A 54 -1.13 -31.07 1.51
CA ALA A 54 -0.29 -30.45 0.50
C ALA A 54 -1.03 -29.36 -0.29
N ARG A 55 -2.23 -29.66 -0.81
CA ARG A 55 -3.03 -28.68 -1.56
C ARG A 55 -3.47 -27.50 -0.71
N PHE A 56 -3.87 -27.76 0.52
CA PHE A 56 -4.29 -26.73 1.46
C PHE A 56 -3.14 -25.81 1.82
N SER A 57 -1.96 -26.36 2.14
CA SER A 57 -0.76 -25.57 2.46
C SER A 57 -0.30 -24.74 1.26
N ALA A 58 -0.39 -25.28 0.04
CA ALA A 58 -0.12 -24.54 -1.18
C ALA A 58 -1.10 -23.37 -1.38
N ALA A 59 -2.41 -23.62 -1.21
CA ALA A 59 -3.43 -22.57 -1.33
C ALA A 59 -3.27 -21.45 -0.28
N VAL A 60 -2.89 -21.80 0.96
CA VAL A 60 -2.61 -20.81 2.00
C VAL A 60 -1.38 -19.98 1.66
N SER A 61 -0.34 -20.59 1.11
CA SER A 61 0.88 -19.89 0.66
C SER A 61 0.56 -18.93 -0.49
N GLU A 62 -0.19 -19.38 -1.50
CA GLU A 62 -0.65 -18.54 -2.61
C GLU A 62 -1.51 -17.37 -2.12
N HIS A 63 -2.40 -17.60 -1.16
CA HIS A 63 -3.21 -16.55 -0.57
C HIS A 63 -2.35 -15.50 0.16
N ALA A 64 -1.34 -15.93 0.91
CA ALA A 64 -0.41 -15.03 1.58
C ALA A 64 0.40 -14.18 0.58
N GLU A 65 0.84 -14.77 -0.53
CA GLU A 65 1.51 -14.05 -1.62
C GLU A 65 0.59 -13.02 -2.28
N ALA A 66 -0.67 -13.37 -2.52
CA ALA A 66 -1.66 -12.45 -3.08
C ALA A 66 -1.91 -11.25 -2.15
N LEU A 67 -2.05 -11.48 -0.85
CA LEU A 67 -2.18 -10.42 0.15
C LEU A 67 -0.95 -9.51 0.19
N SER A 68 0.25 -10.10 0.17
CA SER A 68 1.51 -9.36 0.13
C SER A 68 1.60 -8.47 -1.12
N THR A 69 1.27 -9.02 -2.29
CA THR A 69 1.27 -8.32 -3.57
C THR A 69 0.26 -7.17 -3.57
N ALA A 70 -0.96 -7.41 -3.08
CA ALA A 70 -1.97 -6.35 -2.93
C ALA A 70 -1.48 -5.24 -1.99
N GLY A 71 -0.86 -5.60 -0.86
CA GLY A 71 -0.26 -4.66 0.07
C GLY A 71 0.83 -3.78 -0.56
N GLN A 72 1.70 -4.38 -1.38
CA GLN A 72 2.73 -3.67 -2.14
C GLN A 72 2.13 -2.70 -3.16
N LEU A 73 1.08 -3.12 -3.88
CA LEU A 73 0.39 -2.27 -4.87
C LEU A 73 -0.26 -1.05 -4.20
N VAL A 74 -0.97 -1.26 -3.09
CA VAL A 74 -1.58 -0.16 -2.33
C VAL A 74 -0.51 0.77 -1.75
N GLY A 75 0.60 0.22 -1.25
CA GLY A 75 1.74 1.02 -0.79
C GLY A 75 2.39 1.83 -1.91
N ALA A 76 2.48 1.27 -3.12
CA ALA A 76 2.96 1.99 -4.30
C ALA A 76 2.02 3.15 -4.68
N TYR A 77 0.71 2.91 -4.64
CA TYR A 77 -0.29 3.96 -4.84
C TYR A 77 -0.13 5.10 -3.81
N GLY A 78 0.02 4.78 -2.52
CA GLY A 78 0.27 5.79 -1.48
C GLY A 78 1.54 6.62 -1.72
N ARG A 79 2.63 5.99 -2.19
CA ARG A 79 3.87 6.71 -2.56
C ARG A 79 3.65 7.66 -3.75
N VAL A 80 2.89 7.24 -4.75
CA VAL A 80 2.56 8.10 -5.90
C VAL A 80 1.75 9.32 -5.45
N LEU A 81 0.72 9.13 -4.61
CA LEU A 81 -0.06 10.25 -4.07
C LEU A 81 0.80 11.24 -3.31
N ARG A 82 1.70 10.75 -2.44
CA ARG A 82 2.65 11.59 -1.69
C ARG A 82 3.55 12.41 -2.61
N GLY A 83 4.16 11.77 -3.61
CA GLY A 83 5.01 12.47 -4.58
C GLY A 83 4.27 13.54 -5.39
N TYR A 84 3.00 13.28 -5.75
CA TYR A 84 2.16 14.30 -6.39
C TYR A 84 1.89 15.50 -5.46
N SER A 85 1.60 15.26 -4.18
CA SER A 85 1.36 16.31 -3.21
C SER A 85 2.62 17.14 -2.92
N GLU A 86 3.78 16.50 -2.78
CA GLU A 86 5.06 17.19 -2.57
C GLU A 86 5.42 18.08 -3.75
N ASN A 87 5.29 17.59 -4.99
CA ASN A 87 5.53 18.38 -6.19
C ASN A 87 4.58 19.58 -6.31
N ALA A 88 3.30 19.42 -5.94
CA ALA A 88 2.35 20.53 -5.96
C ALA A 88 2.73 21.62 -4.95
N GLN A 89 3.16 21.24 -3.74
CA GLN A 89 3.60 22.19 -2.72
C GLN A 89 4.88 22.94 -3.13
N GLU A 90 5.81 22.27 -3.81
CA GLU A 90 7.03 22.91 -4.34
C GLU A 90 6.69 24.00 -5.38
N VAL A 91 5.80 23.69 -6.33
CA VAL A 91 5.34 24.64 -7.35
C VAL A 91 4.62 25.83 -6.73
N ASP A 92 3.75 25.60 -5.74
CA ASP A 92 3.06 26.67 -5.02
C ASP A 92 4.05 27.58 -4.28
N ALA A 93 5.07 27.01 -3.62
CA ALA A 93 6.09 27.77 -2.92
C ALA A 93 6.98 28.59 -3.86
N GLU A 94 7.39 28.02 -5.00
CA GLU A 94 8.15 28.73 -6.03
C GLU A 94 7.35 29.90 -6.60
N THR A 95 6.08 29.66 -6.92
CA THR A 95 5.16 30.67 -7.46
C THR A 95 4.93 31.80 -6.46
N ALA A 96 4.67 31.47 -5.19
CA ALA A 96 4.53 32.46 -4.12
C ALA A 96 5.81 33.31 -3.97
N GLY A 97 6.99 32.67 -3.99
CA GLY A 97 8.27 33.38 -3.93
C GLY A 97 8.55 34.26 -5.14
N ALA A 98 8.10 33.88 -6.34
CA ALA A 98 8.18 34.72 -7.54
C ALA A 98 7.25 35.95 -7.44
N ILE A 99 6.04 35.77 -6.91
CA ILE A 99 5.08 36.87 -6.68
C ILE A 99 5.63 37.85 -5.64
N THR A 100 6.13 37.38 -4.51
CA THR A 100 6.72 38.24 -3.46
C THR A 100 7.85 39.10 -4.02
N ARG A 101 8.81 38.48 -4.73
CA ARG A 101 9.92 39.22 -5.36
C ARG A 101 9.46 40.25 -6.38
N SER A 102 8.42 39.92 -7.16
CA SER A 102 7.85 40.85 -8.13
C SER A 102 7.16 42.03 -7.45
N GLY A 103 6.49 41.80 -6.31
CA GLY A 103 5.88 42.85 -5.51
C GLY A 103 6.91 43.78 -4.86
N GLU A 104 8.02 43.23 -4.36
CA GLU A 104 9.14 44.02 -3.82
C GLU A 104 9.83 44.87 -4.89
N ALA A 105 9.94 44.38 -6.13
CA ALA A 105 10.52 45.14 -7.24
C ALA A 105 9.64 46.30 -7.74
N LEU A 106 8.36 46.32 -7.37
CA LEU A 106 7.38 47.34 -7.74
C LEU A 106 7.13 48.38 -6.62
N ALA A 107 7.71 48.19 -5.43
CA ALA A 107 7.62 49.07 -4.26
C ALA A 107 8.83 50.00 -4.15
#